data_AF-A0AAT9HT78-F1
#
_entry.id   AF-A0AAT9HT78-F1
#
_cell.length_a   1.000
_cell.length_b   1.000
_cell.length_c   1.000
_cell.angle_alpha   90.00
_cell.angle_beta   90.00
_cell.angle_gamma   90.00
#
_symmetry.space_group_name_H-M   'P 1'
#
loop_
_entity.id
_entity.type
_entity.pdbx_description
1 polymer ?
#
loop_
_entity_poly.entity_id
_entity_poly.type
_entity_poly.pdbx_seq_one_letter_code
_entity_poly.pdbx_strand_id
1 'polypeptide(L)'
;MIGGLAAAGYRISTSGAAERQGIVHRLDVGTSGLMAVAKSERAYTSLKRQFKERTVDKRYHALVQGHPDPTSGTIDAPIGRHPQHDYKWAVTAEGKPSVTHYDLIEAFRAASSSTSSWRPAAPTRSASTWPPTGTPASAT
;
A
#
# COMPACT_ATOMS: atom_id res chain seq x y z
N MET A 1 -12.43 10.10 -13.10
CA MET A 1 -13.17 9.48 -11.98
C MET A 1 -14.11 10.48 -11.29
N ILE A 2 -13.62 11.46 -10.51
CA ILE A 2 -14.48 12.43 -9.78
C ILE A 2 -15.43 13.20 -10.69
N GLY A 3 -14.94 13.75 -11.81
CA GLY A 3 -15.80 14.44 -12.79
C GLY A 3 -16.91 13.53 -13.35
N GLY A 4 -16.63 12.23 -13.54
CA GLY A 4 -17.63 11.26 -13.99
C GLY A 4 -18.69 10.98 -12.93
N LEU A 5 -18.30 10.88 -11.64
CA LEU A 5 -19.25 10.73 -10.54
C LEU A 5 -20.12 11.98 -10.38
N ALA A 6 -19.54 13.17 -10.50
CA ALA A 6 -20.28 14.43 -10.44
C ALA A 6 -21.25 14.57 -11.62
N ALA A 7 -20.82 14.26 -12.85
CA ALA A 7 -21.67 14.28 -14.03
C ALA A 7 -22.83 13.27 -13.95
N ALA A 8 -22.63 12.14 -13.25
CA ALA A 8 -23.68 11.17 -12.95
C ALA A 8 -24.63 11.63 -11.82
N GLY A 9 -24.49 12.84 -11.28
CA GLY A 9 -25.36 13.41 -10.27
C GLY A 9 -25.05 12.98 -8.83
N TYR A 10 -23.92 12.30 -8.59
CA TYR A 10 -23.53 11.96 -7.22
C TYR A 10 -23.03 13.20 -6.49
N ARG A 11 -23.61 13.49 -5.33
CA ARG A 11 -23.05 14.45 -4.37
C ARG A 11 -21.70 13.95 -3.86
N ILE A 12 -20.70 14.82 -3.90
CA ILE A 12 -19.34 14.58 -3.41
C ILE A 12 -19.02 15.64 -2.35
N SER A 13 -18.24 15.26 -1.34
CA SER A 13 -17.71 16.19 -0.33
C SER A 13 -16.80 17.22 -0.98
N THR A 14 -16.88 18.48 -0.55
CA THR A 14 -16.05 19.57 -1.08
C THR A 14 -14.71 19.69 -0.35
N SER A 15 -14.50 18.93 0.73
CA SER A 15 -13.23 18.82 1.44
C SER A 15 -12.16 18.10 0.63
N GLY A 16 -10.91 18.52 0.83
CA GLY A 16 -9.73 18.06 0.10
C GLY A 16 -9.18 19.12 -0.85
N ALA A 17 -8.09 18.80 -1.53
CA ALA A 17 -7.59 19.65 -2.62
C ALA A 17 -8.63 19.69 -3.75
N ALA A 18 -8.68 20.78 -4.51
CA ALA A 18 -9.72 21.02 -5.51
C ALA A 18 -9.83 19.87 -6.54
N GLU A 19 -8.69 19.32 -6.95
CA GLU A 19 -8.60 18.21 -7.89
C GLU A 19 -8.84 16.82 -7.25
N ARG A 20 -9.02 16.77 -5.93
CA ARG A 20 -9.18 15.53 -5.13
C ARG A 20 -10.33 15.62 -4.13
N GLN A 21 -11.33 16.45 -4.41
CA GLN A 21 -12.48 16.62 -3.54
C GLN A 21 -13.15 15.27 -3.22
N GLY A 22 -13.39 15.04 -1.93
CA GLY A 22 -13.96 13.79 -1.43
C GLY A 22 -13.04 12.57 -1.48
N ILE A 23 -11.84 12.65 -2.06
CA ILE A 23 -10.89 11.53 -2.12
C ILE A 23 -10.15 11.39 -0.78
N VAL A 24 -10.26 10.23 -0.15
CA VAL A 24 -9.67 9.98 1.19
C VAL A 24 -8.39 9.15 1.17
N HIS A 25 -8.11 8.46 0.05
CA HIS A 25 -6.93 7.63 -0.17
C HIS A 25 -6.49 7.66 -1.64
N ARG A 26 -5.40 6.98 -1.99
CA ARG A 26 -4.90 6.95 -3.38
C ARG A 26 -4.40 5.56 -3.75
N LEU A 27 -4.45 5.28 -5.05
CA LEU A 27 -3.66 4.26 -5.71
C LEU A 27 -2.50 4.92 -6.45
N ASP A 28 -1.43 4.15 -6.68
CA ASP A 28 -0.31 4.60 -7.49
C ASP A 28 -0.63 4.49 -8.99
N VAL A 29 0.09 5.26 -9.80
CA VAL A 29 -0.03 5.17 -11.26
C VAL A 29 0.35 3.76 -11.71
N GLY A 30 -0.47 3.15 -12.55
CA GLY A 30 -0.31 1.75 -12.97
C GLY A 30 -0.93 0.73 -12.01
N THR A 31 -1.45 1.15 -10.85
CA THR A 31 -2.23 0.28 -9.96
C THR A 31 -3.72 0.41 -10.25
N SER A 32 -4.34 -0.68 -10.68
CA SER A 32 -5.80 -0.76 -10.78
C SER A 32 -6.41 -1.06 -9.40
N GLY A 33 -7.69 -0.73 -9.21
CA GLY A 33 -8.42 -1.15 -8.01
C GLY A 33 -9.52 -0.21 -7.54
N LEU A 34 -9.95 -0.44 -6.31
CA LEU A 34 -11.07 0.26 -5.68
C LEU A 34 -10.61 1.59 -5.07
N MET A 35 -11.42 2.62 -5.28
CA MET A 35 -11.24 3.97 -4.71
C MET A 35 -12.48 4.36 -3.92
N ALA A 36 -12.28 4.94 -2.73
CA ALA A 36 -13.37 5.43 -1.89
C ALA A 36 -13.49 6.95 -2.04
N VAL A 37 -14.70 7.43 -2.30
CA VAL A 37 -15.03 8.85 -2.45
C VAL A 37 -16.14 9.21 -1.47
N ALA A 38 -15.89 10.21 -0.63
CA ALA A 38 -16.84 10.67 0.36
C ALA A 38 -17.95 11.52 -0.28
N LYS A 39 -19.21 11.16 -0.01
CA LYS A 39 -20.39 11.89 -0.50
C LYS A 39 -20.83 13.06 0.39
N SER A 40 -20.26 13.17 1.60
CA SER A 40 -20.59 14.21 2.58
C SER A 40 -19.38 14.53 3.46
N GLU A 41 -19.37 15.71 4.08
CA GLU A 41 -18.29 16.15 4.98
C GLU A 41 -18.12 15.22 6.18
N ARG A 42 -19.24 14.76 6.77
CA ARG A 42 -19.21 13.79 7.86
C ARG A 42 -18.53 12.49 7.42
N ALA A 43 -18.85 12.00 6.22
CA ALA A 43 -18.21 10.81 5.68
C ALA A 43 -16.72 11.05 5.39
N TYR A 44 -16.35 12.21 4.86
CA TYR A 44 -14.97 12.57 4.56
C TYR A 44 -14.11 12.54 5.83
N THR A 45 -14.54 13.22 6.89
CA THR A 45 -13.84 13.24 8.18
C THR A 45 -13.72 11.84 8.79
N SER A 46 -14.81 11.07 8.79
CA SER A 46 -14.80 9.70 9.35
C SER A 46 -13.88 8.77 8.57
N LEU A 47 -13.95 8.79 7.23
CA LEU A 47 -13.10 7.96 6.38
C LEU A 47 -11.62 8.37 6.50
N LYS A 48 -11.29 9.67 6.47
CA LYS A 48 -9.92 10.15 6.69
C LYS A 48 -9.35 9.67 8.03
N ARG A 49 -10.17 9.68 9.08
CA ARG A 49 -9.81 9.13 10.39
C ARG A 49 -9.52 7.63 10.30
N GLN A 50 -10.41 6.84 9.69
CA GLN A 50 -10.22 5.39 9.54
C GLN A 50 -8.95 5.03 8.76
N PHE A 51 -8.65 5.75 7.66
CA PHE A 51 -7.40 5.58 6.91
C PHE A 51 -6.17 5.96 7.74
N LYS A 52 -6.25 7.03 8.54
CA LYS A 52 -5.17 7.48 9.43
C LYS A 52 -4.91 6.48 10.56
N GLU A 53 -5.98 5.98 11.17
CA GLU A 53 -5.97 5.04 12.30
C GLU A 53 -5.78 3.58 11.87
N ARG A 54 -5.66 3.34 10.56
CA ARG A 54 -5.38 2.01 10.00
C ARG A 54 -6.48 0.97 10.25
N THR A 55 -7.74 1.40 10.32
CA THR A 55 -8.89 0.51 10.56
C THR A 55 -9.55 -0.01 9.28
N VAL A 56 -9.13 0.50 8.11
CA VAL A 56 -9.60 0.04 6.80
C VAL A 56 -8.82 -1.21 6.37
N ASP A 57 -9.54 -2.30 6.10
CA ASP A 57 -8.99 -3.49 5.45
C ASP A 57 -8.82 -3.25 3.95
N LYS A 58 -7.61 -3.47 3.44
CA LYS A 58 -7.30 -3.36 2.01
C LYS A 58 -6.67 -4.67 1.57
N ARG A 59 -7.18 -5.24 0.47
CA ARG A 59 -6.64 -6.44 -0.17
C ARG A 59 -6.33 -6.15 -1.63
N TYR A 60 -5.18 -6.58 -2.09
CA TYR A 60 -4.70 -6.42 -3.46
C TYR A 60 -4.25 -7.77 -3.99
N HIS A 61 -4.49 -8.01 -5.28
CA HIS A 61 -3.83 -9.07 -6.01
C HIS A 61 -2.62 -8.51 -6.73
N ALA A 62 -1.51 -9.24 -6.70
CA ALA A 62 -0.28 -8.87 -7.36
C ALA A 62 0.33 -10.08 -8.07
N LEU A 63 0.98 -9.84 -9.20
CA LEU A 63 1.93 -10.76 -9.79
C LEU A 63 3.32 -10.35 -9.34
N VAL A 64 4.07 -11.29 -8.78
CA VAL A 64 5.43 -11.10 -8.29
C VAL A 64 6.40 -11.98 -9.09
N GLN A 65 7.62 -11.49 -9.27
CA GLN A 65 8.67 -12.25 -9.93
C GLN A 65 9.22 -13.31 -8.97
N GLY A 66 9.40 -14.54 -9.47
CA GLY A 66 9.86 -15.67 -8.66
C GLY A 66 8.81 -16.25 -7.72
N HIS A 67 9.28 -16.90 -6.66
CA HIS A 67 8.47 -17.63 -5.68
C HIS A 67 8.80 -17.11 -4.28
N PRO A 68 7.89 -16.35 -3.64
CA PRO A 68 8.06 -15.95 -2.25
C PRO A 68 8.28 -17.17 -1.36
N ASP A 69 9.34 -17.12 -0.56
CA ASP A 69 9.65 -18.11 0.48
C ASP A 69 9.90 -17.35 1.79
N PRO A 70 9.04 -17.52 2.82
CA PRO A 70 7.88 -18.41 2.86
C PRO A 70 6.73 -17.98 1.92
N THR A 71 5.82 -18.91 1.59
CA THR A 71 4.66 -18.64 0.72
C THR A 71 3.60 -17.72 1.36
N SER A 72 3.67 -17.50 2.67
CA SER A 72 2.87 -16.52 3.40
C SER A 72 3.76 -15.82 4.42
N GLY A 73 3.58 -14.52 4.62
CA GLY A 73 4.44 -13.79 5.53
C GLY A 73 4.00 -12.36 5.81
N THR A 74 4.79 -11.71 6.65
CA THR A 74 4.63 -10.29 6.99
C THR A 74 5.92 -9.55 6.68
N ILE A 75 5.82 -8.52 5.85
CA ILE A 75 6.89 -7.55 5.63
C ILE A 75 6.61 -6.39 6.59
N ASP A 76 7.38 -6.33 7.67
CA ASP A 76 7.38 -5.24 8.65
C ASP A 76 8.69 -4.46 8.52
N ALA A 77 8.64 -3.35 7.79
CA ALA A 77 9.81 -2.53 7.52
C ALA A 77 9.42 -1.06 7.36
N PRO A 78 10.15 -0.11 7.98
CA PRO A 78 9.89 1.31 7.79
C PRO A 78 10.20 1.73 6.35
N ILE A 79 9.27 2.49 5.74
CA ILE A 79 9.38 2.95 4.34
C ILE A 79 9.49 4.48 4.31
N GLY A 80 10.53 4.97 3.63
CA GLY A 80 10.82 6.38 3.45
C GLY A 80 11.17 6.73 2.01
N ARG A 81 11.48 8.00 1.76
CA ARG A 81 11.98 8.44 0.45
C ARG A 81 13.38 7.87 0.23
N HIS A 82 13.68 7.48 -1.00
CA HIS A 82 15.02 7.01 -1.34
C HIS A 82 16.01 8.18 -1.23
N PRO A 83 17.16 8.02 -0.54
CA PRO A 83 18.05 9.13 -0.18
C PRO A 83 18.63 9.87 -1.39
N GLN A 84 18.80 9.18 -2.52
CA GLN A 84 19.37 9.74 -3.75
C GLN A 84 18.33 10.02 -4.86
N HIS A 85 17.10 9.52 -4.71
CA HIS A 85 16.08 9.54 -5.77
C HIS A 85 14.71 9.82 -5.16
N ASP A 86 14.35 11.09 -5.05
CA ASP A 86 13.12 11.56 -4.38
C ASP A 86 11.81 10.95 -4.94
N TYR A 87 11.80 10.57 -6.22
CA TYR A 87 10.67 9.90 -6.88
C TYR A 87 10.50 8.42 -6.47
N LYS A 88 11.50 7.81 -5.82
CA LYS A 88 11.45 6.41 -5.34
C LYS A 88 11.19 6.32 -3.84
N TRP A 89 10.67 5.18 -3.42
CA TRP A 89 10.55 4.78 -2.02
C TRP A 89 11.56 3.67 -1.72
N ALA A 90 12.02 3.60 -0.48
CA ALA A 90 12.96 2.58 -0.02
C ALA A 90 12.65 2.18 1.43
N VAL A 91 13.15 1.00 1.83
CA VAL A 91 13.24 0.65 3.26
C VAL A 91 14.33 1.52 3.87
N THR A 92 13.98 2.34 4.86
CA THR A 92 14.92 3.25 5.53
C THR A 92 14.66 3.26 7.02
N ALA A 93 15.71 3.33 7.84
CA ALA A 93 15.57 3.32 9.31
C ALA A 93 14.71 4.50 9.82
N GLU A 94 14.77 5.65 9.16
CA GLU A 94 13.97 6.84 9.46
C GLU A 94 12.59 6.85 8.76
N GLY A 95 12.23 5.76 8.08
CA GLY A 95 10.98 5.62 7.35
C GLY A 95 9.76 5.54 8.26
N LYS A 96 8.57 5.71 7.66
CA LYS A 96 7.31 5.53 8.39
C LYS A 96 7.06 4.04 8.62
N PRO A 97 6.68 3.61 9.85
CA PRO A 97 6.34 2.22 10.14
C PRO A 97 5.29 1.70 9.16
N SER A 98 5.61 0.59 8.46
CA SER A 98 4.82 0.03 7.38
C SER A 98 4.81 -1.49 7.47
N VAL A 99 3.61 -2.06 7.45
CA VAL A 99 3.40 -3.51 7.58
C VAL A 99 2.54 -3.98 6.41
N THR A 100 2.95 -5.05 5.76
CA THR A 100 2.21 -5.71 4.66
C THR A 100 2.19 -7.20 4.91
N HIS A 101 1.00 -7.80 4.92
CA HIS A 101 0.85 -9.24 4.95
C HIS A 101 0.65 -9.75 3.52
N TYR A 102 1.23 -10.89 3.19
CA TYR A 102 1.03 -11.52 1.90
C TYR A 102 0.79 -13.02 2.03
N ASP A 103 0.02 -13.54 1.10
CA ASP A 103 -0.26 -14.96 0.91
C ASP A 103 -0.14 -15.30 -0.58
N LEU A 104 0.64 -16.31 -0.92
CA LEU A 104 0.75 -16.86 -2.27
C LEU A 104 -0.57 -17.54 -2.64
N ILE A 105 -1.13 -17.15 -3.78
CA ILE A 105 -2.35 -17.77 -4.33
C ILE A 105 -1.96 -18.88 -5.31
N GLU A 106 -1.02 -18.57 -6.21
CA GLU A 106 -0.65 -19.48 -7.29
C GLU A 106 0.81 -19.26 -7.70
N ALA A 107 1.53 -20.36 -7.92
CA ALA A 107 2.90 -20.35 -8.44
C ALA A 107 2.90 -20.72 -9.92
N PHE A 108 3.51 -19.87 -10.76
CA PHE A 108 3.81 -20.15 -12.16
C PHE A 108 5.31 -20.43 -12.32
N ARG A 109 5.72 -20.87 -13.52
CA ARG A 109 7.12 -21.26 -13.78
C ARG A 109 8.16 -20.15 -13.48
N ALA A 110 7.83 -18.88 -13.72
CA ALA A 110 8.75 -17.75 -13.55
C ALA A 110 8.16 -16.58 -12.73
N ALA A 111 6.92 -16.71 -12.27
CA ALA A 111 6.19 -15.68 -11.57
C ALA A 111 5.21 -16.33 -10.59
N SER A 112 4.67 -15.55 -9.67
CA SER A 112 3.68 -16.02 -8.71
C SER A 112 2.57 -14.98 -8.55
N SER A 113 1.34 -15.43 -8.36
CA SER A 113 0.21 -14.58 -7.96
C SER A 113 0.08 -14.59 -6.45
N SER A 114 0.01 -13.41 -5.82
CA SER A 114 -0.17 -13.26 -4.38
C SER A 114 -1.34 -12.32 -4.07
N THR A 115 -1.97 -12.53 -2.92
CA THR A 115 -2.78 -11.51 -2.27
C THR A 115 -1.90 -10.81 -1.25
N SER A 116 -1.90 -9.49 -1.27
CA SER A 116 -1.39 -8.70 -0.14
C SER A 116 -2.55 -8.05 0.58
N SER A 117 -2.49 -8.04 1.90
CA SER A 117 -3.43 -7.29 2.71
C SER A 117 -2.68 -6.34 3.63
N TRP A 118 -3.31 -5.20 3.85
CA TRP A 118 -2.86 -4.26 4.84
C TRP A 118 -3.86 -4.29 5.99
N ARG A 119 -3.36 -4.73 7.15
CA ARG A 119 -4.06 -4.71 8.43
C ARG A 119 -3.17 -3.94 9.43
N PRO A 120 -3.76 -3.33 10.47
CA PRO A 120 -2.95 -2.88 11.59
C PRO A 120 -2.17 -4.09 12.13
N ALA A 121 -0.88 -3.91 12.42
CA ALA A 121 -0.06 -4.98 12.96
C ALA A 121 -0.77 -5.60 14.17
N ALA A 122 -1.08 -6.89 14.10
CA ALA A 122 -1.28 -7.65 15.33
C ALA A 122 0.02 -7.56 16.13
N PRO A 123 0.01 -7.51 17.48
CA PRO A 123 1.23 -7.59 18.25
C PRO A 123 1.97 -8.90 17.90
N THR A 124 2.98 -8.80 17.04
CA THR A 124 3.68 -9.95 16.46
C THR A 124 4.63 -10.52 17.51
N ARG A 125 4.40 -11.77 17.90
CA ARG A 125 5.49 -12.65 18.34
C ARG A 125 6.35 -12.94 17.09
N SER A 126 7.65 -12.66 17.21
CA SER A 126 8.76 -12.90 16.26
C SER A 126 8.59 -12.35 14.84
N ALA A 127 9.22 -11.19 14.59
CA ALA A 127 9.56 -10.72 13.26
C ALA A 127 10.76 -11.53 12.72
N SER A 128 10.62 -12.15 11.53
CA SER A 128 11.78 -12.63 10.78
C SER A 128 12.43 -11.43 10.08
N THR A 129 13.61 -11.05 10.54
CA THR A 129 14.44 -9.99 9.95
C THR A 129 14.95 -10.41 8.58
N TRP A 130 14.66 -9.61 7.55
CA TRP A 130 15.38 -9.67 6.28
C TRP A 130 16.81 -9.16 6.49
N PRO A 131 17.86 -9.80 5.93
CA PRO A 131 19.23 -9.33 6.11
C PRO A 131 19.48 -8.04 5.31
N PRO A 132 20.33 -7.12 5.79
CA PRO A 132 20.71 -5.94 5.02
C PRO A 132 21.43 -6.35 3.73
N THR A 133 21.11 -5.68 2.63
CA THR A 133 21.77 -5.83 1.33
C THR A 133 23.29 -5.67 1.47
N GLY A 134 24.02 -6.75 1.16
CA GLY A 134 25.49 -6.81 1.19
C GLY A 134 26.16 -6.17 -0.03
N THR A 135 27.34 -5.62 0.26
CA THR A 135 28.45 -5.02 -0.48
C THR A 135 28.75 -5.58 -1.90
N PRO A 136 29.25 -4.76 -2.86
CA PRO A 136 29.58 -5.22 -4.21
C PRO A 136 30.73 -6.23 -4.23
N ALA A 137 30.55 -7.31 -5.00
CA ALA A 137 31.59 -8.30 -5.28
C ALA A 137 32.73 -7.68 -6.10
N SER A 138 33.95 -7.78 -5.58
CA SER A 138 35.20 -7.51 -6.29
C SER A 138 35.49 -8.65 -7.29
N ALA A 139 35.58 -8.32 -8.57
CA ALA A 139 36.07 -9.22 -9.62
C ALA A 139 37.61 -9.31 -9.57
N THR A 140 38.13 -10.54 -9.62
CA THR A 140 39.50 -10.86 -10.05
C THR A 140 39.42 -11.40 -11.46
#